data_AF-A0A956QZG3-F1
#
_entry.id   AF-A0A956QZG3-F1
#
_cell.length_a   1.000
_cell.length_b   1.000
_cell.length_c   1.000
_cell.angle_alpha   90.00
_cell.angle_beta   90.00
_cell.angle_gamma   90.00
#
_symmetry.space_group_name_H-M   'P 1'
#
loop_
_entity.id
_entity.type
_entity.pdbx_description
1 polymer ?
#
loop_
_entity_poly.entity_id
_entity_poly.type
_entity_poly.pdbx_seq_one_letter_code
_entity_poly.pdbx_strand_id
1 'polypeptide(L)'
;VGYSALLGPIGGILIVDYFILRRTELDLQDLYRVRGRYFYNQGVNPAAIAALVIAVLPNVPGFLHVAGFVDAVAPFWDQLYSYAWFVGFLLGGGLYWVAMQVLGPKERTQVKVTTT
;
A
#
# COMPACT_ATOMS: atom_id res chain seq x y z
N VAL A 1 -1.36 19.18 -3.24
CA VAL A 1 -1.60 17.88 -3.91
C VAL A 1 -0.49 16.87 -3.63
N GLY A 2 0.80 17.26 -3.63
CA GLY A 2 1.91 16.32 -3.44
C GLY A 2 1.83 15.43 -2.19
N TYR A 3 1.45 15.99 -1.03
CA TYR A 3 1.27 15.18 0.19
C TYR A 3 0.13 14.15 0.07
N SER A 4 -0.99 14.56 -0.55
CA SER A 4 -2.14 13.69 -0.80
C SER A 4 -1.81 12.56 -1.79
N ALA A 5 -0.88 12.78 -2.73
CA ALA A 5 -0.45 11.77 -3.70
C ALA A 5 0.27 10.57 -3.05
N LEU A 6 0.93 10.77 -1.90
CA LEU A 6 1.57 9.69 -1.13
C LEU A 6 0.60 8.99 -0.18
N LEU A 7 -0.36 9.73 0.38
CA LEU A 7 -1.36 9.17 1.29
C LEU A 7 -2.35 8.24 0.57
N GLY A 8 -2.67 8.50 -0.70
CA GLY A 8 -3.56 7.65 -1.51
C GLY A 8 -3.10 6.18 -1.53
N PRO A 9 -1.89 5.87 -2.03
CA PRO A 9 -1.32 4.53 -2.02
C PRO A 9 -1.27 3.87 -0.65
N ILE A 10 -0.84 4.59 0.38
CA ILE A 10 -0.78 4.06 1.76
C ILE A 10 -2.19 3.66 2.22
N GLY A 11 -3.17 4.52 2.01
CA GLY A 11 -4.58 4.23 2.31
C GLY A 11 -5.09 3.01 1.57
N GLY A 12 -4.77 2.88 0.27
CA GLY A 12 -5.15 1.72 -0.53
C GLY A 12 -4.57 0.42 0.00
N ILE A 13 -3.28 0.41 0.34
CA ILE A 13 -2.59 -0.75 0.92
C ILE A 13 -3.25 -1.15 2.26
N LEU A 14 -3.51 -0.18 3.15
CA LEU A 14 -4.12 -0.44 4.46
C LEU A 14 -5.55 -0.99 4.35
N ILE A 15 -6.37 -0.42 3.46
CA ILE A 15 -7.74 -0.90 3.23
C ILE A 15 -7.73 -2.34 2.73
N VAL A 16 -6.87 -2.65 1.75
CA VAL A 16 -6.74 -4.01 1.23
C VAL A 16 -6.20 -4.97 2.27
N ASP A 17 -5.20 -4.57 3.05
CA ASP A 17 -4.63 -5.40 4.11
C ASP A 17 -5.70 -5.77 5.14
N TYR A 18 -6.42 -4.79 5.65
CA TYR A 18 -7.37 -5.00 6.74
C TYR A 18 -8.67 -5.64 6.27
N PHE A 19 -9.34 -5.08 5.26
CA PHE A 19 -10.68 -5.52 4.86
C PHE A 19 -10.65 -6.74 3.94
N ILE A 20 -9.70 -6.83 3.01
CA ILE A 20 -9.69 -7.89 1.99
C ILE A 20 -8.85 -9.09 2.45
N LEU A 21 -7.58 -8.86 2.80
CA LEU A 21 -6.66 -9.94 3.14
C LEU A 21 -6.95 -10.53 4.52
N ARG A 22 -7.14 -9.66 5.52
CA ARG A 22 -7.36 -10.05 6.92
C ARG A 22 -8.82 -10.14 7.33
N ARG A 23 -9.75 -9.70 6.49
CA ARG A 23 -11.20 -9.76 6.76
C ARG A 23 -11.59 -9.18 8.11
N THR A 24 -10.96 -8.07 8.50
CA THR A 24 -11.16 -7.39 9.79
C THR A 24 -10.71 -8.18 11.03
N GLU A 25 -9.97 -9.27 10.85
CA GLU A 25 -9.41 -10.08 11.93
C GLU A 25 -7.91 -9.75 12.13
N LEU A 26 -7.58 -9.15 13.27
CA LEU A 26 -6.21 -8.89 13.69
C LEU A 26 -5.91 -9.62 14.99
N ASP A 27 -4.82 -10.37 15.00
CA ASP A 27 -4.22 -10.87 16.23
C ASP A 27 -3.53 -9.71 16.96
N LEU A 28 -4.10 -9.25 18.07
CA LEU A 28 -3.51 -8.18 18.87
C LEU A 28 -2.21 -8.63 19.55
N GLN A 29 -2.11 -9.87 20.01
CA GLN A 29 -0.92 -10.32 20.74
C GLN A 29 0.31 -10.29 19.84
N ASP A 30 0.15 -10.76 18.61
CA ASP A 30 1.22 -10.75 17.61
C ASP A 30 1.55 -9.36 17.08
N LEU A 31 0.62 -8.39 17.17
CA LEU A 31 0.88 -7.00 16.79
C LEU A 31 1.88 -6.31 17.73
N TYR A 32 1.89 -6.71 19.01
CA TYR A 32 2.83 -6.19 20.02
C TYR A 32 4.09 -7.06 20.19
N ARG A 33 4.25 -8.14 19.40
CA ARG A 33 5.42 -9.01 19.46
C ARG A 33 6.42 -8.67 18.37
N VAL A 34 7.69 -8.50 18.76
CA VAL A 34 8.80 -8.22 17.84
C VAL A 34 8.94 -9.31 16.76
N ARG A 35 8.67 -10.58 17.07
CA ARG A 35 8.74 -11.70 16.11
C ARG A 35 7.39 -12.42 15.98
N GLY A 36 6.31 -11.66 15.84
CA GLY A 36 4.95 -12.20 15.59
C GLY A 36 4.67 -12.45 14.11
N ARG A 37 3.43 -12.85 13.80
CA ARG A 37 2.92 -13.05 12.42
C ARG A 37 3.14 -11.84 11.47
N TYR A 38 3.26 -10.63 12.01
CA TYR A 38 3.47 -9.39 11.23
C TYR A 38 4.95 -9.02 11.05
N PHE A 39 5.89 -9.87 11.47
CA PHE A 39 7.32 -9.58 11.31
C PHE A 39 7.82 -9.71 9.87
N TYR A 40 7.13 -10.46 9.01
CA TYR A 40 7.49 -10.66 7.59
C TYR A 40 9.01 -10.90 7.40
N ASN A 41 9.70 -10.03 6.65
CA ASN A 41 11.13 -10.07 6.46
C ASN A 41 11.80 -9.00 7.34
N GLN A 42 12.30 -9.41 8.51
CA GLN A 42 13.02 -8.54 9.45
C GLN A 42 12.24 -7.31 9.94
N GLY A 43 10.92 -7.41 10.06
CA GLY A 43 10.03 -6.34 10.49
C GLY A 43 9.41 -5.54 9.33
N VAL A 44 9.72 -5.88 8.07
CA VAL A 44 9.21 -5.18 6.89
C VAL A 44 8.48 -6.13 5.96
N ASN A 45 7.32 -5.70 5.45
CA ASN A 45 6.61 -6.40 4.38
C ASN A 45 7.13 -5.93 3.01
N PRO A 46 7.95 -6.73 2.30
CA PRO A 46 8.51 -6.33 1.01
C PRO A 46 7.43 -6.13 -0.06
N ALA A 47 6.30 -6.85 0.02
CA ALA A 47 5.17 -6.66 -0.90
C ALA A 47 4.51 -5.29 -0.72
N ALA A 48 4.37 -4.83 0.54
CA ALA A 48 3.83 -3.51 0.83
C ALA A 48 4.75 -2.38 0.32
N ILE A 49 6.07 -2.52 0.53
CA ILE A 49 7.05 -1.54 0.05
C ILE A 49 7.08 -1.50 -1.47
N ALA A 50 7.12 -2.66 -2.14
CA ALA A 50 7.11 -2.72 -3.60
C ALA A 50 5.84 -2.10 -4.18
N ALA A 51 4.67 -2.42 -3.61
CA ALA A 51 3.39 -1.84 -4.03
C ALA A 51 3.36 -0.31 -3.85
N LEU A 52 3.89 0.20 -2.74
CA LEU A 52 3.98 1.64 -2.48
C LEU A 52 4.84 2.34 -3.53
N VAL A 53 6.05 1.83 -3.78
CA VAL A 53 6.98 2.42 -4.76
C VAL A 53 6.35 2.44 -6.15
N ILE A 54 5.80 1.30 -6.61
CA ILE A 54 5.21 1.18 -7.94
C ILE A 54 3.96 2.09 -8.07
N ALA A 55 3.16 2.23 -7.02
CA ALA A 55 1.97 3.09 -7.04
C ALA A 55 2.31 4.60 -7.06
N VAL A 56 3.47 5.00 -6.53
CA VAL A 56 3.90 6.40 -6.51
C VAL A 56 4.61 6.81 -7.80
N LEU A 57 5.30 5.89 -8.49
CA LEU A 57 6.08 6.16 -9.71
C LEU A 57 5.31 6.95 -10.79
N PRO A 58 4.05 6.64 -11.13
CA PRO A 58 3.30 7.39 -12.14
C PRO A 58 3.03 8.85 -11.76
N ASN A 59 3.05 9.21 -10.47
CA ASN A 59 2.80 10.56 -10.00
C ASN A 59 4.07 11.46 -10.07
N VAL A 60 5.25 10.87 -10.26
CA VAL A 60 6.54 11.59 -10.25
C VAL A 60 6.65 12.63 -11.38
N PRO A 61 6.29 12.33 -12.65
CA PRO A 61 6.40 13.33 -13.72
C PRO A 61 5.56 14.58 -13.47
N GLY A 62 4.28 14.43 -13.07
CA GLY A 62 3.41 15.56 -12.75
C GLY A 62 3.83 16.31 -11.48
N PHE A 63 4.41 15.62 -10.50
CA PHE A 63 5.01 16.27 -9.34
C PHE A 63 6.21 17.15 -9.72
N LEU A 64 7.11 16.66 -10.57
CA LEU A 64 8.30 17.42 -11.00
C LEU A 64 7.93 18.70 -11.76
N HIS A 65 6.87 18.66 -12.56
CA HIS A 65 6.33 19.84 -13.25
C HIS A 65 5.79 20.87 -12.25
N VAL A 66 4.91 20.44 -11.33
CA VAL A 66 4.33 21.34 -10.31
C VAL A 66 5.39 21.87 -9.33
N ALA A 67 6.44 21.11 -9.06
CA ALA A 67 7.55 21.51 -8.21
C ALA A 67 8.56 22.44 -8.92
N GLY A 68 8.38 22.72 -10.22
CA GLY A 68 9.23 23.64 -10.98
C GLY A 68 10.59 23.07 -11.39
N PHE A 69 10.76 21.74 -11.36
CA PHE A 69 12.00 21.09 -11.82
C PHE A 69 12.02 20.84 -13.34
N VAL A 70 10.87 20.89 -14.00
CA VAL A 70 10.73 20.75 -15.47
C VAL A 70 9.67 21.74 -15.97
N ASP A 71 9.94 22.34 -17.12
CA ASP A 71 9.10 23.41 -17.68
C ASP A 71 7.78 22.93 -18.29
N ALA A 72 7.72 21.65 -18.71
CA ALA A 72 6.51 21.05 -19.25
C ALA A 72 6.56 19.52 -19.15
N VAL A 73 5.40 18.92 -18.89
CA VAL A 73 5.13 17.49 -19.06
C VAL A 73 3.92 17.30 -19.97
N ALA A 74 3.77 16.13 -20.59
CA ALA A 74 2.61 15.87 -21.43
C ALA A 74 1.30 16.07 -20.63
N PRO A 75 0.21 16.60 -21.22
CA PRO A 75 -1.04 16.93 -20.52
C PRO A 75 -1.64 15.75 -19.73
N PHE A 76 -1.39 14.54 -20.20
CA PHE A 76 -1.73 13.29 -19.51
C PHE A 76 -1.18 13.23 -18.07
N TRP A 77 0.07 13.66 -17.85
CA TRP A 77 0.72 13.60 -16.54
C TRP A 77 0.18 14.64 -15.55
N ASP A 78 -0.19 15.83 -16.03
CA ASP A 78 -0.85 16.84 -15.20
C ASP A 78 -2.26 16.40 -14.78
N GLN A 79 -2.98 15.76 -15.72
CA GLN A 79 -4.29 15.18 -15.42
C GLN A 79 -4.18 14.01 -14.45
N LEU A 80 -3.18 13.14 -14.63
CA LEU A 80 -2.89 12.04 -13.71
C LEU A 80 -2.57 12.56 -12.31
N TYR A 81 -1.74 13.61 -12.21
CA TYR A 81 -1.38 14.23 -10.93
C TYR A 81 -2.57 14.89 -10.23
N SER A 82 -3.50 15.48 -10.99
CA SER A 82 -4.77 16.01 -10.45
C SER A 82 -5.62 14.93 -9.78
N TYR A 83 -5.55 13.68 -10.25
CA TYR A 83 -6.23 12.53 -9.67
C TYR A 83 -5.29 11.57 -8.92
N ALA A 84 -4.08 12.03 -8.55
CA ALA A 84 -3.02 11.20 -7.97
C ALA A 84 -3.48 10.41 -6.74
N TRP A 85 -4.39 10.99 -5.95
CA TRP A 85 -4.94 10.33 -4.76
C TRP A 85 -5.71 9.05 -5.12
N PHE A 86 -6.63 9.12 -6.08
CA PHE A 86 -7.46 7.97 -6.50
C PHE A 86 -6.63 6.93 -7.25
N VAL A 87 -5.78 7.39 -8.16
CA VAL A 87 -4.88 6.52 -8.93
C VAL A 87 -3.93 5.78 -7.99
N GLY A 88 -3.32 6.51 -7.06
CA GLY A 88 -2.44 5.95 -6.05
C GLY A 88 -3.15 4.96 -5.14
N PHE A 89 -4.37 5.27 -4.68
CA PHE A 89 -5.18 4.38 -3.86
C PHE A 89 -5.48 3.05 -4.56
N LEU A 90 -5.96 3.10 -5.81
CA LEU A 90 -6.31 1.91 -6.57
C LEU A 90 -5.08 1.08 -6.95
N LEU A 91 -4.00 1.73 -7.38
CA LEU A 91 -2.74 1.05 -7.71
C LEU A 91 -2.09 0.45 -6.46
N GLY A 92 -1.97 1.20 -5.37
CA GLY A 92 -1.37 0.72 -4.13
C GLY A 92 -2.13 -0.47 -3.55
N GLY A 93 -3.45 -0.37 -3.45
CA GLY A 93 -4.30 -1.47 -3.00
C GLY A 93 -4.24 -2.67 -3.92
N GLY A 94 -4.43 -2.47 -5.23
CA GLY A 94 -4.44 -3.56 -6.22
C GLY A 94 -3.10 -4.29 -6.32
N LEU A 95 -2.00 -3.56 -6.39
CA LEU A 95 -0.65 -4.14 -6.42
C LEU A 95 -0.32 -4.88 -5.14
N TYR A 96 -0.67 -4.32 -3.98
CA TYR A 96 -0.46 -4.99 -2.71
C TYR A 96 -1.27 -6.28 -2.60
N TRP A 97 -2.54 -6.25 -3.03
CA TRP A 97 -3.38 -7.43 -3.06
C TRP A 97 -2.74 -8.54 -3.89
N VAL A 98 -2.37 -8.25 -5.14
CA VAL A 98 -1.73 -9.23 -6.04
C VAL A 98 -0.39 -9.71 -5.45
N ALA A 99 0.45 -8.80 -4.95
CA ALA A 99 1.74 -9.15 -4.37
C ALA A 99 1.58 -10.07 -3.14
N MET A 100 0.60 -9.82 -2.28
CA MET A 100 0.31 -10.65 -1.12
C MET A 100 -0.27 -12.02 -1.47
N GLN A 101 -0.92 -12.18 -2.63
CA GLN A 101 -1.35 -13.49 -3.10
C GLN A 101 -0.15 -14.37 -3.53
N VAL A 102 0.96 -13.75 -3.94
CA VAL A 102 2.18 -14.45 -4.40
C VAL A 102 3.21 -14.61 -3.26
N LEU A 103 3.43 -13.55 -2.48
CA LEU A 103 4.48 -13.43 -1.47
C LEU A 103 3.96 -13.60 -0.03
N GLY A 104 2.64 -13.69 0.16
CA GLY A 104 2.01 -13.77 1.48
C GLY A 104 2.40 -15.05 2.23
N PRO A 105 2.64 -14.97 3.56
CA PRO A 105 2.84 -16.16 4.38
C PRO A 105 1.61 -17.08 4.29
N LYS A 106 1.83 -18.36 3.94
CA LYS A 106 0.75 -19.34 3.71
C LYS A 106 0.05 -19.81 4.99
N GLU A 107 0.57 -19.48 6.17
CA GLU A 107 0.02 -19.95 7.44
C GLU A 107 -1.17 -19.11 7.91
N ARG A 108 -2.32 -19.38 7.26
CA ARG A 108 -3.66 -19.05 7.76
C ARG A 108 -4.04 -19.98 8.93
N THR A 109 -3.25 -19.99 10.00
CA THR A 109 -3.72 -20.60 11.25
C THR A 109 -4.71 -19.63 11.88
N GLN A 110 -5.97 -19.89 11.57
CA GLN A 110 -7.16 -19.44 12.29
C GLN A 110 -6.92 -19.72 13.77
N VAL A 111 -6.52 -18.70 14.54
CA VAL A 111 -6.62 -18.79 16.00
C VAL A 111 -8.10 -18.63 16.27
N LYS A 112 -8.82 -19.75 16.35
CA LYS A 112 -10.18 -19.81 16.86
C LYS A 112 -10.21 -18.97 18.13
N VAL A 113 -11.05 -17.94 18.13
CA VAL A 113 -11.41 -17.19 19.32
C VAL A 113 -12.04 -18.21 20.27
N THR A 114 -11.24 -18.77 21.17
CA THR A 114 -11.72 -19.64 22.24
C THR A 114 -12.39 -18.74 23.26
N THR A 115 -13.65 -18.41 23.02
CA THR A 115 -14.54 -17.89 24.05
C THR A 115 -14.71 -19.00 25.09
N THR A 116 -14.14 -18.81 26.29
CA THR A 116 -14.38 -19.65 27.47
C THR A 116 -15.27 -18.88 28.42
#